data_AF-A0A017RSB5-F1
#
_entry.id   AF-A0A017RSB5-F1
#
_cell.length_a   1.000
_cell.length_b   1.000
_cell.length_c   1.000
_cell.angle_alpha   90.00
_cell.angle_beta   90.00
_cell.angle_gamma   90.00
#
_symmetry.space_group_name_H-M   'P 1'
#
loop_
_entity.id
_entity.type
_entity.pdbx_description
1 polymer ?
#
loop_
_entity_poly.entity_id
_entity_poly.type
_entity_poly.pdbx_seq_one_letter_code
_entity_poly.pdbx_strand_id
1 'polypeptide(L)'
;MSGLVDSISISLNAPSADEYLKITNPEFGIESFQSLLNFAQASKKVIGDVYFSVVDILTEEQILRCKEISERMNIPLKIRHKA
;
A
#
# COMPACT_ATOMS: atom_id res chain seq x y z
N MET A 1 5.82 17.79 -9.06
CA MET A 1 4.68 16.87 -8.83
C MET A 1 3.48 17.59 -8.23
N SER A 2 3.65 18.57 -7.34
CA SER A 2 2.51 19.41 -6.89
C SER A 2 1.81 20.05 -8.09
N GLY A 3 0.49 19.85 -8.19
CA GLY A 3 -0.35 20.34 -9.29
C GLY A 3 -0.32 19.53 -10.60
N LEU A 4 0.39 18.39 -10.64
CA LEU A 4 0.44 17.51 -11.83
C LEU A 4 -0.35 16.20 -11.67
N VAL A 5 -0.60 15.79 -10.42
CA VAL A 5 -1.28 14.55 -10.06
C VAL A 5 -2.30 14.88 -9.00
N ASP A 6 -3.55 14.48 -9.22
CA ASP A 6 -4.66 14.74 -8.29
C ASP A 6 -4.71 13.73 -7.14
N SER A 7 -4.40 12.45 -7.41
CA SER A 7 -4.38 11.41 -6.38
C SER A 7 -3.45 10.24 -6.73
N ILE A 8 -3.02 9.48 -5.72
CA ILE A 8 -2.27 8.22 -5.91
C ILE A 8 -2.93 7.06 -5.16
N SER A 9 -3.15 5.95 -5.88
CA SER A 9 -3.45 4.64 -5.28
C SER A 9 -2.20 3.77 -5.23
N ILE A 10 -1.84 3.27 -4.04
CA ILE A 10 -0.67 2.40 -3.85
C ILE A 10 -1.14 1.00 -3.47
N SER A 11 -0.76 0.01 -4.26
CA SER A 11 -1.13 -1.38 -4.04
C SER A 11 -0.31 -1.99 -2.89
N LEU A 12 -0.88 -2.12 -1.70
CA LEU A 12 -0.20 -2.68 -0.53
C LEU A 12 -0.14 -4.22 -0.61
N ASN A 13 -1.29 -4.88 -0.87
CA ASN A 13 -1.47 -6.33 -1.11
C ASN A 13 -0.82 -7.33 -0.13
N ALA A 14 -0.07 -6.90 0.88
CA ALA A 14 0.55 -7.75 1.87
C ALA A 14 0.83 -6.95 3.16
N PRO A 15 0.70 -7.57 4.35
CA PRO A 15 0.88 -6.89 5.62
C PRO A 15 2.32 -6.96 6.18
N SER A 16 3.28 -7.49 5.43
CA SER A 16 4.67 -7.64 5.86
C SER A 16 5.63 -7.73 4.68
N ALA A 17 6.93 -7.51 4.90
CA ALA A 17 7.94 -7.59 3.86
C ALA A 17 8.06 -9.00 3.26
N ASP A 18 8.01 -10.04 4.09
CA ASP A 18 8.07 -11.44 3.64
C ASP A 18 6.85 -11.83 2.80
N GLU A 19 5.65 -11.43 3.24
CA GLU A 19 4.42 -11.68 2.48
C GLU A 19 4.40 -10.87 1.18
N TYR A 20 4.87 -9.62 1.22
CA TYR A 20 4.97 -8.76 0.04
C TYR A 20 5.93 -9.36 -0.99
N LEU A 21 7.11 -9.81 -0.56
CA LEU A 21 8.10 -10.47 -1.41
C LEU A 21 7.51 -11.71 -2.09
N LYS A 22 6.79 -12.55 -1.34
CA LYS A 22 6.15 -13.77 -1.85
C LYS A 22 5.03 -13.49 -2.84
N ILE A 23 4.19 -12.50 -2.56
CA ILE A 23 2.95 -12.24 -3.32
C ILE A 23 3.23 -11.38 -4.54
N THR A 24 4.06 -10.35 -4.40
CA THR A 24 4.26 -9.35 -5.47
C THR A 24 5.48 -9.62 -6.33
N ASN A 25 6.38 -10.52 -5.90
CA ASN A 25 7.63 -10.85 -6.57
C ASN A 25 8.38 -9.61 -7.10
N PRO A 26 8.69 -8.64 -6.22
CA PRO A 26 9.27 -7.37 -6.63
C PRO A 26 10.72 -7.54 -7.09
N GLU A 27 11.11 -6.80 -8.12
CA GLU A 27 12.46 -6.86 -8.72
C GLU A 27 13.58 -6.52 -7.72
N PHE A 28 13.30 -5.63 -6.77
CA PHE A 28 14.28 -5.13 -5.79
C PHE A 28 14.29 -5.93 -4.47
N GLY A 29 13.60 -7.06 -4.40
CA GLY A 29 13.62 -7.95 -3.24
C GLY A 29 12.92 -7.38 -2.00
N ILE A 30 13.32 -7.86 -0.81
CA ILE A 30 12.61 -7.63 0.46
C ILE A 30 12.50 -6.14 0.84
N GLU A 31 13.48 -5.32 0.46
CA GLU A 31 13.51 -3.87 0.70
C GLU A 31 12.41 -3.10 -0.05
N SER A 32 11.81 -3.72 -1.06
CA SER A 32 10.71 -3.14 -1.84
C SER A 32 9.52 -2.77 -0.96
N PHE A 33 9.26 -3.55 0.10
CA PHE A 33 8.15 -3.27 1.01
C PHE A 33 8.37 -1.97 1.79
N GLN A 34 9.56 -1.78 2.37
CA GLN A 34 9.88 -0.54 3.08
C GLN A 34 9.90 0.65 2.11
N SER A 35 10.39 0.44 0.89
CA SER A 35 10.41 1.47 -0.15
C SER A 35 8.99 1.89 -0.57
N LEU A 36 8.04 0.96 -0.64
CA LEU A 36 6.63 1.23 -0.88
C LEU A 36 6.03 2.10 0.24
N LEU A 37 6.30 1.77 1.50
CA LEU A 37 5.82 2.57 2.64
C LEU A 37 6.44 3.98 2.63
N ASN A 38 7.73 4.09 2.36
CA ASN A 38 8.43 5.37 2.24
C ASN A 38 7.83 6.23 1.11
N PHE A 39 7.55 5.61 -0.04
CA PHE A 39 6.93 6.26 -1.19
C PHE A 39 5.52 6.76 -0.86
N ALA A 40 4.70 5.96 -0.16
CA ALA A 40 3.37 6.37 0.29
C ALA A 40 3.43 7.58 1.22
N GLN A 41 4.35 7.56 2.19
CA GLN A 41 4.52 8.65 3.13
C GLN A 41 5.03 9.94 2.45
N ALA A 42 5.96 9.83 1.49
CA ALA A 42 6.45 10.95 0.72
C ALA A 42 5.35 11.54 -0.19
N SER A 43 4.59 10.67 -0.86
CA SER A 43 3.48 11.06 -1.73
C SER A 43 2.42 11.82 -0.94
N LYS A 44 2.05 11.35 0.25
CA LYS A 44 1.08 12.03 1.13
C LYS A 44 1.51 13.46 1.46
N LYS A 45 2.80 13.70 1.69
CA LYS A 45 3.33 15.05 2.00
C LYS A 45 3.24 16.01 0.82
N VAL A 46 3.23 15.52 -0.42
CA VAL A 46 3.27 16.33 -1.64
C VAL A 46 1.90 16.50 -2.28
N ILE A 47 1.09 15.43 -2.33
CA ILE A 47 -0.17 15.35 -3.08
C ILE A 47 -1.39 15.47 -2.16
N GLY A 48 -1.28 15.01 -0.90
CA GLY A 48 -2.39 14.97 0.03
C GLY A 48 -3.30 13.76 -0.18
N ASP A 49 -3.91 13.62 -1.37
CA ASP A 49 -4.83 12.52 -1.68
C ASP A 49 -4.07 11.24 -2.09
N VAL A 50 -3.76 10.43 -1.07
CA VAL A 50 -3.07 9.14 -1.23
C VAL A 50 -3.82 8.08 -0.46
N TYR A 51 -4.00 6.91 -1.07
CA TYR A 51 -4.65 5.76 -0.43
C TYR A 51 -3.94 4.46 -0.77
N PHE A 52 -3.93 3.54 0.19
CA PHE A 52 -3.56 2.16 -0.06
C PHE A 52 -4.73 1.39 -0.70
N SER A 53 -4.40 0.34 -1.44
CA SER A 53 -5.37 -0.64 -1.89
C SER A 53 -4.89 -2.08 -1.68
N VAL A 54 -5.84 -2.96 -1.39
CA VAL A 54 -5.65 -4.42 -1.34
C VAL A 54 -6.64 -5.10 -2.28
N VAL A 55 -6.29 -6.27 -2.78
CA VAL A 55 -7.21 -7.15 -3.51
C VAL A 55 -7.99 -8.03 -2.52
N ASP A 56 -9.21 -8.42 -2.88
CA ASP A 56 -10.12 -9.22 -2.05
C ASP A 56 -9.79 -10.72 -1.98
N ILE A 57 -8.64 -11.13 -2.53
CA ILE A 57 -8.11 -12.50 -2.40
C ILE A 57 -7.25 -12.71 -1.15
N LEU A 58 -6.96 -11.64 -0.39
CA LEU A 58 -6.28 -11.73 0.90
C LEU A 58 -7.21 -12.34 1.95
N THR A 59 -6.65 -13.05 2.93
CA THR A 59 -7.43 -13.51 4.08
C THR A 59 -7.90 -12.32 4.92
N GLU A 60 -8.95 -12.52 5.74
CA GLU A 60 -9.44 -11.48 6.66
C GLU A 60 -8.34 -10.98 7.61
N GLU A 61 -7.49 -11.88 8.10
CA GLU A 61 -6.34 -11.56 8.94
C GLU A 61 -5.33 -10.67 8.19
N GLN A 62 -5.03 -11.00 6.94
CA GLN A 62 -4.12 -10.19 6.12
C GLN A 62 -4.70 -8.80 5.85
N ILE A 63 -6.00 -8.71 5.57
CA ILE A 63 -6.71 -7.44 5.40
C ILE A 63 -6.66 -6.62 6.69
N LEU A 64 -6.87 -7.24 7.86
CA LEU A 64 -6.80 -6.58 9.15
C LEU A 64 -5.41 -6.00 9.41
N ARG A 65 -4.36 -6.78 9.20
CA ARG A 65 -2.98 -6.29 9.37
C ARG A 65 -2.61 -5.20 8.35
N CYS A 66 -3.17 -5.24 7.14
CA CYS A 66 -3.06 -4.14 6.17
C CYS A 66 -3.77 -2.86 6.68
N LYS A 67 -4.92 -3.00 7.33
CA LYS A 67 -5.62 -1.86 7.98
C LYS A 67 -4.76 -1.25 9.08
N GLU A 68 -4.09 -2.06 9.90
CA GLU A 68 -3.17 -1.54 10.92
C GLU A 68 -2.00 -0.73 10.33
N ILE A 69 -1.46 -1.12 9.17
CA ILE A 69 -0.44 -0.32 8.45
C ILE A 69 -1.03 1.02 8.00
N SER A 70 -2.21 0.95 7.38
CA SER A 70 -2.96 2.12 6.90
C SER A 70 -3.24 3.12 8.01
N GLU A 71 -3.70 2.66 9.17
CA GLU A 71 -3.98 3.49 10.35
C GLU A 71 -2.71 4.13 10.92
N ARG A 72 -1.64 3.34 11.10
CA ARG A 72 -0.34 3.85 11.60
C ARG A 72 0.23 4.95 10.72
N MET A 73 0.05 4.86 9.40
CA MET A 73 0.53 5.86 8.44
C MET A 73 -0.48 6.98 8.18
N ASN A 74 -1.70 6.84 8.72
CA ASN A 74 -2.84 7.73 8.46
C ASN A 74 -3.08 7.87 6.93
N ILE A 75 -3.05 6.75 6.20
CA ILE A 75 -3.31 6.68 4.75
C ILE A 75 -4.48 5.71 4.56
N PRO A 76 -5.65 6.12 4.06
CA PRO A 76 -6.83 5.27 3.94
C PRO A 76 -6.59 3.99 3.12
N LEU A 77 -7.22 2.88 3.51
CA LEU A 77 -7.17 1.61 2.77
C LEU A 77 -8.49 1.35 2.03
N LYS A 78 -8.41 1.01 0.75
CA LYS A 78 -9.55 0.56 -0.07
C LYS A 78 -9.40 -0.92 -0.45
N ILE A 79 -10.49 -1.67 -0.44
CA ILE A 79 -10.52 -3.04 -0.96
C ILE A 79 -10.98 -2.98 -2.41
N ARG A 80 -10.24 -3.64 -3.30
CA ARG A 80 -10.59 -3.78 -4.72
C ARG A 80 -11.21 -5.14 -4.94
N HIS A 81 -12.46 -5.14 -5.41
CA HIS A 81 -13.16 -6.36 -5.80
C HIS A 81 -12.89 -6.65 -7.26
N LYS A 82 -12.57 -7.89 -7.61
CA LYS A 82 -12.61 -8.32 -9.01
C LYS A 82 -14.09 -8.39 -9.43
N ALA A 83 -14.41 -7.71 -10.52
CA ALA A 83 -15.71 -7.83 -11.19
C ALA A 83 -15.84 -9.18 -11.91
#